data_AF-A0A328TLQ9-F1
#
_entry.id   AF-A0A328TLQ9-F1
#
_cell.length_a   1.000
_cell.length_b   1.000
_cell.length_c   1.000
_cell.angle_alpha   90.00
_cell.angle_beta   90.00
_cell.angle_gamma   90.00
#
_symmetry.space_group_name_H-M   'P 1'
#
loop_
_entity.id
_entity.type
_entity.pdbx_description
1 polymer ?
#
loop_
_entity_poly.entity_id
_entity_poly.type
_entity_poly.pdbx_seq_one_letter_code
_entity_poly.pdbx_strand_id
1 'polypeptide(L)' 'TLERLNKEVKQRADVVGIFPNEESIMWLLSAVLTEQNEEWLLQNRYLPQHTMAEIDHTAEDDVIDALPLSA' A
#
# COMPACT_ATOMS: atom_id res chain seq x y z
N THR A 1 -7.18 13.00 2.02
CA THR A 1 -6.92 14.45 2.09
C THR A 1 -6.31 14.79 3.44
N LEU A 2 -5.65 15.95 3.57
CA LEU A 2 -4.99 16.38 4.82
C LEU A 2 -5.97 16.43 6.02
N GLU A 3 -7.23 16.76 5.76
CA GLU A 3 -8.28 16.80 6.79
C GLU A 3 -8.55 15.42 7.41
N ARG A 4 -8.56 14.35 6.59
CA ARG A 4 -8.71 12.97 7.08
C ARG A 4 -7.56 12.57 7.99
N LEU A 5 -6.33 12.86 7.56
CA LEU A 5 -5.13 12.59 8.35
C LEU A 5 -5.16 13.33 9.70
N ASN A 6 -5.48 14.62 9.70
CA ASN A 6 -5.57 15.41 10.92
C ASN A 6 -6.66 14.92 11.87
N LYS A 7 -7.79 14.44 11.34
CA LYS A 7 -8.86 13.83 12.14
C LYS A 7 -8.38 12.54 12.80
N GLU A 8 -7.68 11.69 12.06
CA GLU A 8 -7.16 10.41 12.57
C GLU A 8 -6.11 10.60 13.67
N VAL A 9 -5.16 11.53 13.45
CA VAL A 9 -4.15 11.88 14.47
C VAL A 9 -4.82 12.35 15.76
N LYS A 10 -5.84 13.20 15.68
CA LYS A 10 -6.59 13.67 16.85
C LYS A 10 -7.31 12.52 17.56
N GLN A 11 -8.01 11.65 16.83
CA GLN A 11 -8.73 10.52 17.43
C GLN A 11 -7.80 9.55 18.15
N ARG A 12 -6.63 9.23 17.58
CA ARG A 12 -5.67 8.33 18.25
C ARG A 12 -4.94 9.00 19.41
N ALA A 13 -4.67 10.31 19.31
CA ALA A 13 -4.14 11.07 20.43
C ALA A 13 -5.13 11.12 21.60
N ASP A 14 -6.44 11.26 21.33
CA ASP A 14 -7.49 11.26 22.34
C ASP A 14 -7.59 9.90 23.07
N VAL A 15 -7.38 8.78 22.36
CA VAL A 15 -7.34 7.44 22.96
C VAL A 15 -6.15 7.24 23.88
N VAL A 16 -4.98 7.77 23.53
CA VAL A 16 -3.78 7.70 24.38
C VAL A 16 -3.89 8.63 25.58
N GLY A 17 -4.47 9.82 25.39
CA GLY A 17 -4.74 10.81 26.44
C GLY A 17 -3.49 11.55 26.93
N ILE A 18 -2.56 10.83 27.58
CA ILE A 18 -1.31 11.39 28.13
C ILE A 18 -0.11 10.63 27.57
N PHE A 19 0.86 11.36 27.04
CA PHE A 19 2.11 10.80 26.52
C PHE A 19 3.22 10.86 27.57
N PRO A 20 4.04 9.82 27.71
CA PRO A 20 5.12 9.78 28.70
C PRO A 20 6.34 10.64 28.31
N ASN A 21 6.53 10.92 27.02
CA ASN A 21 7.57 11.80 26.49
C ASN A 21 7.21 12.30 25.07
N GLU A 22 7.99 13.24 24.54
CA GLU A 22 7.83 13.78 23.17
C GLU A 22 8.08 12.72 22.09
N GLU A 23 8.99 11.77 22.34
CA GLU A 23 9.27 10.70 21.39
C GLU A 23 8.03 9.84 21.13
N SER A 24 7.21 9.61 22.16
CA SER A 24 6.01 8.77 22.08
C SER A 24 4.94 9.36 21.16
N ILE A 25 4.78 10.69 21.14
CA ILE A 25 3.86 11.34 20.20
C ILE A 25 4.42 11.32 18.76
N MET A 26 5.73 11.45 18.60
CA MET A 26 6.38 11.31 17.29
C MET A 26 6.21 9.89 16.72
N TRP A 27 6.31 8.86 17.57
CA TRP A 27 6.05 7.48 17.18
C TRP A 27 4.61 7.26 16.74
N LEU A 28 3.63 7.84 17.45
CA LEU A 28 2.23 7.79 17.05
C LEU A 28 2.02 8.43 15.68
N LEU A 29 2.56 9.63 15.48
CA LEU A 29 2.44 10.33 14.20
C LEU A 29 3.08 9.53 13.06
N SER A 30 4.26 8.96 13.30
CA SER A 30 4.96 8.12 12.32
C SER A 30 4.13 6.89 11.95
N ALA A 31 3.53 6.22 12.93
CA ALA A 31 2.67 5.07 12.69
C ALA A 31 1.44 5.45 11.83
N VAL A 32 0.77 6.56 12.15
CA VAL A 32 -0.40 7.03 11.40
C VAL A 32 -0.03 7.41 9.97
N LEU A 33 1.10 8.08 9.77
CA LEU A 33 1.59 8.45 8.44
C LEU A 33 1.92 7.22 7.60
N THR A 34 2.60 6.23 8.19
CA THR A 34 2.91 4.97 7.51
C THR A 34 1.65 4.24 7.08
N GLU A 35 0.66 4.11 7.95
CA GLU A 35 -0.61 3.45 7.62
C GLU A 35 -1.35 4.17 6.48
N GLN A 36 -1.40 5.51 6.52
CA GLN A 36 -2.01 6.28 5.43
C GLN A 36 -1.23 6.17 4.13
N ASN A 37 0.10 6.10 4.20
CA ASN A 37 0.94 5.88 3.03
C ASN A 37 0.72 4.48 2.43
N GLU A 38 0.60 3.45 3.27
CA GLU A 38 0.27 2.09 2.84
C GLU A 38 -1.11 2.01 2.17
N GLU A 39 -2.13 2.63 2.77
CA GLU A 39 -3.47 2.72 2.17
C GLU A 39 -3.41 3.38 0.79
N TRP A 40 -2.66 4.49 0.67
CA TRP A 40 -2.49 5.18 -0.60
C TRP A 40 -1.77 4.33 -1.64
N LEU A 41 -0.71 3.60 -1.26
CA LEU A 41 0.03 2.70 -2.15
C LEU A 41 -0.84 1.53 -2.63
N LEU A 42 -1.72 1.01 -1.78
CA LEU A 42 -2.66 -0.05 -2.16
C LEU A 42 -3.68 0.45 -3.20
N GLN A 43 -4.16 1.70 -3.06
CA GLN A 43 -5.13 2.31 -3.97
C GLN A 43 -4.50 2.77 -5.30
N ASN A 44 -3.25 3.25 -5.28
CA ASN A 44 -2.56 3.82 -6.44
C ASN A 44 -1.46 2.89 -6.96
N ARG A 45 -1.71 1.58 -6.93
CA ARG A 45 -0.70 0.61 -7.33
C ARG A 45 -0.28 0.84 -8.78
N TYR A 46 1.01 1.10 -8.99
CA TYR A 46 1.58 1.31 -10.33
C TYR A 46 1.42 0.10 -11.26
N LEU A 47 1.28 -1.11 -10.69
CA LEU A 47 1.00 -2.37 -11.40
C LEU A 47 -0.11 -3.14 -10.68
N PRO A 48 -1.38 -2.96 -11.07
CA PRO A 48 -2.50 -3.72 -10.52
C PRO A 48 -2.28 -5.23 -10.67
N GLN A 49 -2.73 -6.03 -9.71
CA GLN A 49 -2.62 -7.50 -9.78
C GLN A 49 -3.27 -8.09 -11.04
N HIS A 50 -4.38 -7.49 -11.49
CA HIS A 50 -5.02 -7.89 -12.74
C HIS A 50 -4.09 -7.69 -13.95
N THR A 51 -3.41 -6.56 -14.04
CA THR A 51 -2.43 -6.29 -15.09
C THR A 51 -1.26 -7.28 -15.00
N MET A 52 -0.80 -7.61 -13.79
CA MET A 52 0.25 -8.62 -13.61
C MET A 52 -0.20 -10.02 -14.07
N ALA A 53 -1.46 -10.38 -13.79
CA ALA A 53 -2.05 -11.64 -14.24
C ALA A 53 -2.21 -11.69 -15.76
N GLU A 54 -2.62 -10.60 -16.40
CA GLU A 54 -2.65 -10.51 -17.88
C GLU A 54 -1.25 -10.70 -18.49
N ILE A 55 -0.21 -10.10 -17.89
CA ILE A 55 1.17 -10.26 -18.38
C ILE A 55 1.64 -11.71 -18.23
N ASP A 56 1.28 -12.38 -17.14
CA ASP A 56 1.61 -13.79 -16.89
C ASP A 56 0.90 -14.71 -17.91
N HIS A 57 -0.38 -14.47 -18.19
CA HIS A 57 -1.13 -15.20 -19.22
C HIS A 57 -0.58 -14.97 -20.63
N THR A 58 -0.19 -13.73 -20.97
CA THR A 58 0.40 -13.42 -22.28
C THR A 58 1.76 -14.12 -22.43
N ALA A 59 2.54 -14.21 -21.35
CA ALA A 59 3.82 -14.91 -21.35
C ALA A 59 3.67 -16.43 -21.53
N GLU A 60 2.61 -17.05 -21.01
CA GLU A 60 2.31 -18.47 -21.25
C GLU A 60 1.91 -18.74 -22.71
N ASP A 61 1.06 -17.89 -23.30
CA ASP A 61 0.62 -18.01 -24.70
C ASP A 61 1.77 -17.76 -25.69
N ASP A 62 2.62 -16.74 -25.46
CA ASP A 62 3.77 -16.43 -26.31
C ASP A 62 4.86 -17.52 -26.26
N VAL A 63 5.01 -18.22 -25.13
CA VAL A 63 5.95 -19.34 -24.97
C VAL A 63 5.45 -20.59 -25.70
N ILE A 64 4.12 -20.82 -25.76
CA ILE A 64 3.53 -21.94 -26.52
C ILE A 64 3.70 -21.74 -28.03
N ASP A 65 3.58 -20.50 -28.53
CA ASP A 65 3.74 -20.16 -29.96
C ASP A 65 5.21 -20.12 -30.41
N ALA A 66 6.14 -19.84 -29.49
CA ALA A 66 7.58 -19.78 -29.77
C ALA A 66 8.29 -21.14 -29.74
N LEU A 67 7.64 -22.21 -29.26
CA LEU A 67 8.17 -23.57 -29.35
C LEU A 67 7.88 -24.11 -30.76
N PRO A 68 8.90 -24.45 -31.57
CA PRO A 68 8.64 -25.16 -32.80
C PRO A 68 8.00 -26.50 -32.41
N LEU A 69 6.74 -26.68 -32.79
CA LEU A 69 6.05 -27.96 -32.74
C LEU A 69 6.96 -28.96 -33.47
N SER A 70 7.70 -29.75 -32.70
CA SER A 70 8.43 -30.89 -33.23
C SER A 70 7.44 -31.74 -34.01
N ALA A 71 7.77 -31.96 -35.28
CA ALA A 71 7.12 -32.88 -36.20
C ALA A 71 6.90 -34.28 -35.58
#